data_AF-A0A6A5HF67-F1
#
_entry.id   AF-A0A6A5HF67-F1
#
_cell.length_a   1.000
_cell.length_b   1.000
_cell.length_c   1.000
_cell.angle_alpha   90.00
_cell.angle_beta   90.00
_cell.angle_gamma   90.00
#
_symmetry.space_group_name_H-M   'P 1'
#
loop_
_entity.id
_entity.type
_entity.pdbx_description
1 polymer ?
#
loop_
_entity_poly.entity_id
_entity_poly.type
_entity_poly.pdbx_seq_one_letter_code
_entity_poly.pdbx_strand_id
1 'polypeptide(L)'
;MILTTILVVVGLCFGGVEADKCCEWPISAIGVNSLNVTLNDFECDEPIRIDCARAWPNDGAQKVGIAGFKDRSDTSKYTILAAMEFRVQKTVICSPSNNKWYPEGSPEDKFSGFTCAFLLNNGTWQYVFY
;
A
#
# COMPACT_ATOMS: atom_id res chain seq x y z
N MET A 1 -58.12 14.50 38.23
CA MET A 1 -57.57 14.22 36.87
C MET A 1 -56.18 14.81 36.81
N ILE A 2 -55.15 13.99 37.05
CA ILE A 2 -53.75 14.41 36.98
C ILE A 2 -53.21 13.82 35.69
N LEU A 3 -52.91 14.69 34.73
CA LEU A 3 -52.45 14.36 33.40
C LEU A 3 -50.93 14.14 33.49
N THR A 4 -50.46 12.89 33.50
CA THR A 4 -49.03 12.57 33.44
C THR A 4 -48.55 12.57 31.99
N THR A 5 -47.88 13.64 31.59
CA THR A 5 -47.20 13.78 30.31
C THR A 5 -45.94 12.92 30.31
N ILE A 6 -45.91 11.87 29.48
CA ILE A 6 -44.74 11.01 29.28
C ILE A 6 -43.76 11.78 28.38
N LEU A 7 -42.60 12.16 28.93
CA LEU A 7 -41.44 12.63 28.17
C LEU A 7 -40.79 11.42 27.48
N VAL A 8 -41.01 11.27 26.18
CA VAL A 8 -40.24 10.36 25.34
C VAL A 8 -38.94 11.06 24.99
N VAL A 9 -37.88 10.74 25.72
CA VAL A 9 -36.50 11.06 25.33
C VAL A 9 -36.19 10.19 24.12
N VAL A 10 -36.41 10.73 22.92
CA VAL A 10 -35.89 10.14 21.69
C VAL A 10 -34.38 10.32 21.76
N GLY A 11 -33.71 9.29 22.26
CA GLY A 11 -32.26 9.16 22.18
C GLY A 11 -31.87 9.28 20.71
N LEU A 12 -31.25 10.40 20.36
CA LEU A 12 -30.47 10.52 19.15
C LEU A 12 -29.34 9.50 19.25
N CYS A 13 -29.60 8.30 18.74
CA CYS A 13 -28.56 7.41 18.28
C CYS A 13 -27.82 8.18 17.18
N PHE A 14 -26.80 8.93 17.57
CA PHE A 14 -25.72 9.28 16.66
C PHE A 14 -25.04 7.95 16.32
N GLY A 15 -25.62 7.24 15.35
CA GLY A 15 -24.88 6.25 14.59
C GLY A 15 -23.73 7.04 13.98
N GLY A 16 -22.54 6.87 14.57
CA GLY A 16 -21.33 7.39 13.99
C GLY A 16 -21.30 6.86 12.58
N VAL A 17 -21.41 7.77 11.61
CA VAL A 17 -21.06 7.49 10.24
C VAL A 17 -19.59 7.11 10.34
N GLU A 18 -19.28 5.80 10.33
CA GLU A 18 -17.92 5.36 10.04
C GLU A 18 -17.65 5.96 8.67
N ALA A 19 -16.90 7.07 8.63
CA ALA A 19 -16.36 7.55 7.38
C ALA A 19 -15.62 6.34 6.79
N ASP A 20 -16.07 5.87 5.63
CA ASP A 20 -15.45 4.74 4.92
C ASP A 20 -13.94 4.98 4.95
N LYS A 21 -13.21 4.15 5.71
CA LYS A 21 -11.80 4.42 6.02
C LYS A 21 -10.96 4.03 4.80
N CYS A 22 -10.80 4.95 3.86
CA CYS A 22 -9.93 4.71 2.71
C CYS A 22 -8.47 4.57 3.10
N CYS A 23 -7.74 3.77 2.31
CA CYS A 23 -6.30 3.79 2.38
C CYS A 23 -5.75 4.94 1.56
N GLU A 24 -4.65 5.53 2.04
CA GLU A 24 -3.84 6.39 1.21
C GLU A 24 -3.20 5.60 0.08
N TRP A 25 -3.08 6.23 -1.09
CA TRP A 25 -2.40 5.67 -2.25
C TRP A 25 -0.98 5.17 -1.89
N PRO A 26 -0.65 3.89 -2.04
CA PRO A 26 0.55 3.33 -1.44
C PRO A 26 1.82 3.48 -2.28
N ILE A 27 1.73 3.93 -3.53
CA ILE A 27 2.90 3.95 -4.40
C ILE A 27 3.73 5.19 -4.11
N SER A 28 5.01 5.02 -3.76
CA SER A 28 5.91 6.17 -3.65
C SER A 28 6.09 6.78 -5.04
N ALA A 29 6.14 8.12 -5.13
CA ALA A 29 6.06 8.87 -6.39
C ALA A 29 7.11 8.51 -7.46
N ILE A 30 8.12 7.70 -7.10
CA ILE A 30 9.18 7.22 -7.97
C ILE A 30 9.24 5.70 -7.81
N GLY A 31 9.30 4.97 -8.91
CA GLY A 31 9.91 3.64 -8.91
C GLY A 31 8.99 2.44 -9.11
N VAL A 32 7.77 2.57 -9.64
CA VAL A 32 7.01 1.38 -10.12
C VAL A 32 6.85 1.41 -11.64
N ASN A 33 7.12 0.28 -12.30
CA ASN A 33 7.07 0.20 -13.77
C ASN A 33 5.63 0.22 -14.29
N SER A 34 4.73 -0.55 -13.68
CA SER A 34 3.30 -0.53 -14.03
C SER A 34 2.41 -0.96 -12.87
N LEU A 35 1.16 -0.48 -12.91
CA LEU A 35 0.11 -0.74 -11.93
C LEU A 35 -1.17 -1.13 -12.70
N ASN A 36 -2.07 -1.88 -12.06
CA ASN A 36 -3.42 -2.13 -12.59
C ASN A 36 -4.35 -0.91 -12.47
N VAL A 37 -4.08 -0.02 -11.51
CA VAL A 37 -4.89 1.17 -11.19
C VAL A 37 -3.97 2.38 -11.23
N THR A 38 -4.47 3.54 -11.69
CA THR A 38 -3.74 4.81 -11.65
C THR A 38 -4.15 5.62 -10.43
N LEU A 39 -3.34 6.60 -10.01
CA LEU A 39 -3.71 7.48 -8.89
C LEU A 39 -5.05 8.21 -9.13
N ASN A 40 -5.38 8.53 -10.38
CA ASN A 40 -6.60 9.26 -10.71
C ASN A 40 -7.85 8.37 -10.72
N ASP A 41 -7.67 7.07 -10.97
CA ASP A 41 -8.75 6.09 -11.01
C ASP A 41 -8.89 5.35 -9.67
N PHE A 42 -8.02 5.65 -8.70
CA PHE A 42 -8.01 5.01 -7.40
C PHE A 42 -9.18 5.50 -6.54
N GLU A 43 -10.05 4.57 -6.15
CA GLU A 43 -11.28 4.95 -5.42
C GLU A 43 -11.09 5.00 -3.90
N CYS A 44 -10.47 3.99 -3.27
CA CYS A 44 -10.38 3.94 -1.81
C CYS A 44 -9.52 2.80 -1.24
N ASP A 45 -9.85 1.55 -1.58
CA ASP A 45 -9.32 0.34 -0.93
C ASP A 45 -9.11 -0.82 -1.91
N GLU A 46 -9.26 -0.55 -3.21
CA GLU A 46 -9.14 -1.56 -4.25
C GLU A 46 -7.73 -2.19 -4.27
N PRO A 47 -7.62 -3.50 -4.52
CA PRO A 47 -6.32 -4.16 -4.61
C PRO A 47 -5.46 -3.60 -5.75
N ILE A 48 -4.21 -3.28 -5.42
CA ILE A 48 -3.24 -2.76 -6.39
C ILE A 48 -2.24 -3.85 -6.73
N ARG A 49 -2.17 -4.22 -8.00
CA ARG A 49 -1.14 -5.12 -8.54
C ARG A 49 0.06 -4.28 -8.97
N ILE A 50 1.14 -4.45 -8.22
CA ILE A 50 2.44 -3.84 -8.49
C ILE A 50 3.20 -4.76 -9.42
N ASP A 51 3.76 -4.18 -10.48
CA ASP A 51 4.63 -4.87 -11.42
C ASP A 51 5.95 -4.13 -11.56
N CYS A 52 7.02 -4.84 -11.22
CA CYS A 52 8.38 -4.37 -11.25
C CYS A 52 9.18 -5.18 -12.25
N ALA A 53 9.85 -4.49 -13.17
CA ALA A 53 10.62 -5.09 -14.23
C ALA A 53 11.96 -4.37 -14.38
N ARG A 54 12.98 -5.16 -14.73
CA ARG A 54 14.25 -4.61 -15.21
C ARG A 54 14.06 -4.07 -16.62
N ALA A 55 14.78 -2.99 -16.94
CA ALA A 55 14.76 -2.43 -18.27
C ALA A 55 15.50 -3.35 -19.25
N TRP A 56 16.68 -3.87 -18.86
CA TRP A 56 17.54 -4.70 -19.71
C TRP A 56 18.37 -5.69 -18.87
N PRO A 57 18.79 -6.85 -19.42
CA PRO A 57 19.62 -7.82 -18.71
C PRO A 57 20.99 -7.30 -18.21
N ASN A 58 21.47 -6.19 -18.76
CA ASN A 58 22.78 -5.61 -18.47
C ASN A 58 22.68 -4.21 -17.81
N ASP A 59 21.53 -3.89 -17.19
CA ASP A 59 21.29 -2.61 -16.48
C ASP A 59 22.06 -2.46 -15.16
N GLY A 60 23.03 -3.33 -14.88
CA GLY A 60 23.82 -3.33 -13.65
C GLY A 60 23.10 -3.94 -12.44
N ALA A 61 21.83 -4.33 -12.58
CA ALA A 61 21.08 -5.08 -11.57
C ALA A 61 21.14 -6.59 -11.86
N GLN A 62 21.09 -7.39 -10.80
CA GLN A 62 20.99 -8.85 -10.87
C GLN A 62 19.53 -9.31 -10.77
N LYS A 63 18.74 -8.58 -9.98
CA LYS A 63 17.33 -8.87 -9.69
C LYS A 63 16.54 -7.59 -9.56
N VAL A 64 15.24 -7.70 -9.78
CA VAL A 64 14.25 -6.69 -9.42
C VAL A 64 13.35 -7.25 -8.31
N GLY A 65 12.95 -6.39 -7.39
CA GLY A 65 12.13 -6.71 -6.25
C GLY A 65 11.03 -5.67 -6.02
N ILE A 66 10.05 -6.06 -5.23
CA ILE A 66 9.05 -5.15 -4.67
C ILE A 66 9.44 -4.89 -3.22
N ALA A 67 9.65 -3.63 -2.88
CA ALA A 67 10.01 -3.17 -1.56
C ALA A 67 8.80 -2.53 -0.88
N GLY A 68 8.63 -2.80 0.42
CA GLY A 68 7.61 -2.16 1.27
C GLY A 68 8.24 -1.26 2.34
N PHE A 69 7.63 -0.10 2.57
CA PHE A 69 8.00 0.86 3.60
C PHE A 69 6.96 0.84 4.72
N LYS A 70 7.38 0.65 5.97
CA LYS A 70 6.45 0.74 7.12
C LYS A 70 6.01 2.18 7.40
N ASP A 71 6.89 3.12 7.07
CA ASP A 71 6.70 4.57 7.18
C ASP A 71 7.06 5.22 5.84
N ARG A 72 6.15 6.01 5.29
CA ARG A 72 6.34 6.69 4.00
C ARG A 72 7.28 7.89 4.11
N SER A 73 7.48 8.43 5.31
CA SER A 73 8.39 9.54 5.57
C SER A 73 9.85 9.11 5.70
N ASP A 74 10.12 7.82 5.97
CA ASP A 74 11.46 7.23 6.07
C ASP A 74 11.62 6.08 5.07
N THR A 75 11.82 6.43 3.80
CA THR A 75 12.03 5.44 2.74
C THR A 75 13.44 4.83 2.77
N SER A 76 14.33 5.22 3.69
CA SER A 76 15.64 4.57 3.84
C SER A 76 15.52 3.16 4.42
N LYS A 77 14.42 2.88 5.13
CA LYS A 77 14.11 1.58 5.72
C LYS A 77 13.00 0.91 4.93
N TYR A 78 13.37 -0.17 4.24
CA TYR A 78 12.42 -0.96 3.47
C TYR A 78 12.68 -2.45 3.64
N THR A 79 11.68 -3.24 3.30
CA THR A 79 11.76 -4.70 3.28
C THR A 79 11.51 -5.18 1.86
N ILE A 80 12.38 -6.04 1.33
CA ILE A 80 12.14 -6.71 0.05
C ILE A 80 11.13 -7.83 0.27
N LEU A 81 9.96 -7.71 -0.36
CA LEU A 81 8.81 -8.61 -0.17
C LEU A 81 8.81 -9.76 -1.19
N ALA A 82 9.30 -9.48 -2.39
CA ALA A 82 9.45 -10.45 -3.47
C ALA A 82 10.59 -9.99 -4.37
N ALA A 83 11.29 -10.94 -4.99
CA ALA A 83 12.37 -10.65 -5.93
C ALA A 83 12.48 -11.74 -7.00
N MET A 84 12.75 -11.33 -8.24
CA MET A 84 12.97 -12.21 -9.39
C MET A 84 14.07 -11.63 -10.29
N GLU A 85 14.59 -12.43 -11.21
CA GLU A 85 15.68 -12.02 -12.10
C GLU A 85 15.31 -10.87 -13.04
N PHE A 86 14.07 -10.83 -13.54
CA PHE A 86 13.65 -9.89 -14.59
C PHE A 86 12.35 -9.15 -14.33
N ARG A 87 11.35 -9.84 -13.78
CA ARG A 87 10.03 -9.27 -13.51
C ARG A 87 9.41 -9.93 -12.29
N VAL A 88 8.83 -9.13 -11.43
CA VAL A 88 8.13 -9.58 -10.23
C VAL A 88 6.83 -8.81 -10.09
N GLN A 89 5.79 -9.52 -9.68
CA GLN A 89 4.47 -8.94 -9.46
C GLN A 89 3.97 -9.30 -8.08
N LYS A 90 3.28 -8.37 -7.43
CA LYS A 90 2.62 -8.62 -6.16
C LYS A 90 1.37 -7.76 -6.05
N THR A 91 0.27 -8.37 -5.63
CA THR A 91 -0.95 -7.63 -5.26
C THR A 91 -0.83 -7.17 -3.82
N VAL A 92 -1.20 -5.93 -3.56
CA VAL A 92 -1.31 -5.36 -2.21
C VAL A 92 -2.76 -4.98 -1.94
N ILE A 93 -3.18 -5.20 -0.70
CA ILE A 93 -4.57 -5.06 -0.26
C ILE A 93 -4.62 -4.02 0.85
N CYS A 94 -5.60 -3.13 0.79
CA CYS A 94 -5.83 -2.12 1.81
C CYS A 94 -6.34 -2.77 3.10
N SER A 95 -5.90 -2.23 4.24
CA SER A 95 -6.41 -2.49 5.57
C SER A 95 -7.04 -1.19 6.09
N PRO A 96 -8.32 -0.90 5.77
CA PRO A 96 -9.04 0.31 6.16
C PRO A 96 -8.92 0.66 7.65
N SER A 97 -8.92 -0.37 8.51
CA SER A 97 -8.90 -0.23 9.96
C SER A 97 -7.71 0.56 10.50
N ASN A 98 -6.59 0.58 9.78
CA ASN A 98 -5.36 1.25 10.19
C ASN A 98 -4.67 2.06 9.09
N ASN A 99 -5.33 2.27 7.94
CA ASN A 99 -4.78 3.02 6.80
C ASN A 99 -3.38 2.48 6.38
N LYS A 100 -3.26 1.15 6.30
CA LYS A 100 -2.04 0.46 5.85
C LYS A 100 -2.39 -0.54 4.76
N TRP A 101 -1.35 -0.97 4.06
CA TRP A 101 -1.44 -1.98 3.02
C TRP A 101 -0.67 -3.22 3.41
N TYR A 102 -1.06 -4.36 2.87
CA TYR A 102 -0.34 -5.61 3.07
C TYR A 102 -0.26 -6.40 1.77
N PRO A 103 0.82 -7.17 1.54
CA PRO A 103 0.91 -8.04 0.39
C PRO A 103 -0.09 -9.20 0.50
N GLU A 104 -0.71 -9.56 -0.61
CA GLU A 104 -1.59 -10.73 -0.68
C GLU A 104 -0.86 -11.98 -0.16
N GLY A 105 -1.51 -12.68 0.77
CA GLY A 105 -0.96 -13.84 1.47
C GLY A 105 -0.22 -13.54 2.78
N SER A 106 0.00 -12.26 3.14
CA SER A 106 0.69 -11.87 4.39
C SER A 106 0.00 -10.68 5.08
N PRO A 107 -1.23 -10.86 5.61
CA PRO A 107 -2.02 -9.79 6.22
C PRO A 107 -1.40 -9.15 7.48
N GLU A 108 -0.46 -9.83 8.12
CA GLU A 108 0.30 -9.36 9.28
C GLU A 108 1.32 -8.26 8.92
N ASP A 109 1.82 -8.25 7.69
CA ASP A 109 2.84 -7.31 7.25
C ASP A 109 2.21 -6.01 6.73
N LYS A 110 2.18 -4.99 7.59
CA LYS A 110 1.58 -3.68 7.29
C LYS A 110 2.61 -2.66 6.81
N PHE A 111 2.32 -2.01 5.69
CA PHE A 111 3.14 -1.00 5.03
C PHE A 111 2.35 0.27 4.74
N SER A 112 3.04 1.40 4.70
CA SER A 112 2.50 2.68 4.21
C SER A 112 2.82 2.94 2.75
N GLY A 113 3.72 2.18 2.15
CA GLY A 113 3.92 2.27 0.71
C GLY A 113 4.85 1.23 0.12
N PHE A 114 4.93 1.25 -1.20
CA PHE A 114 5.73 0.31 -1.99
C PHE A 114 6.43 0.97 -3.17
N THR A 115 7.51 0.34 -3.62
CA THR A 115 8.28 0.69 -4.82
C THR A 115 8.94 -0.55 -5.42
N CYS A 116 9.46 -0.45 -6.64
CA CYS A 116 10.45 -1.40 -7.14
C CYS A 116 11.83 -1.10 -6.55
N ALA A 117 12.59 -2.16 -6.27
CA ALA A 117 13.98 -2.10 -5.87
C ALA A 117 14.82 -3.04 -6.74
N PHE A 118 16.11 -2.78 -6.85
CA PHE A 118 17.04 -3.46 -7.74
C PHE A 118 18.24 -3.92 -6.93
N LEU A 119 18.60 -5.20 -7.09
CA LEU A 119 19.79 -5.76 -6.46
C LEU A 119 20.98 -5.47 -7.35
N LEU A 120 21.93 -4.67 -6.88
CA LEU A 120 23.16 -4.38 -7.62
C LEU A 120 24.15 -5.54 -7.57
N ASN A 121 25.11 -5.53 -8.49
CA ASN A 121 26.20 -6.52 -8.54
C ASN A 121 27.04 -6.61 -7.25
N ASN A 122 27.05 -5.58 -6.41
CA ASN A 122 27.73 -5.59 -5.12
C ASN A 122 26.88 -6.19 -3.97
N GLY A 123 25.69 -6.74 -4.28
CA GLY A 123 24.78 -7.34 -3.31
C GLY A 123 23.87 -6.33 -2.57
N THR A 124 23.93 -5.05 -2.90
CA THR A 124 23.12 -4.01 -2.26
C THR A 124 21.81 -3.78 -3.00
N TRP A 125 20.71 -3.61 -2.26
CA TRP A 125 19.42 -3.20 -2.82
C TRP A 125 19.32 -1.68 -2.92
N GLN A 126 18.73 -1.18 -4.01
CA GLN A 126 18.45 0.24 -4.23
C GLN A 126 17.12 0.44 -4.94
N TYR A 127 16.35 1.48 -4.62
CA TYR A 127 15.07 1.79 -5.27
C TYR A 127 15.06 3.15 -5.97
N VAL A 128 16.20 3.87 -6.00
CA VAL A 128 16.37 5.11 -6.76
C VAL A 128 17.62 4.96 -7.61
N PHE A 129 17.45 4.89 -8.93
CA PHE A 129 18.55 5.12 -9.86
C PHE A 129 18.75 6.62 -9.95
N TYR A 130 19.86 7.13 -9.40
CA TYR A 130 20.39 8.45 -9.71
C TYR A 130 21.55 8.31 -10.68
#